data_AF-X0WDD7-F1
#
_entry.id   AF-X0WDD7-F1
#
_cell.length_a   1.000
_cell.length_b   1.000
_cell.length_c   1.000
_cell.angle_alpha   90.00
_cell.angle_beta   90.00
_cell.angle_gamma   90.00
#
_symmetry.space_group_name_H-M   'P 1'
#
loop_
_entity.id
_entity.type
_entity.pdbx_description
1 polymer ?
#
loop_
_entity_poly.entity_id
_entity_poly.type
_entity_poly.pdbx_seq_one_letter_code
_entity_poly.pdbx_strand_id
1 'polypeptide(L)'
;NFDDWGYNNSQWWEGVRNNWAGGGGPDQGDGNPDLYLLDWPADSTVAILDHWFGDDGLGLDQSMFQYWNMDNEPDIWSGTHDDVFRTQPSAEAFMHIYFGVAKKARALFPEIRLVGPVATNEWQWYNWDDKKIDADGKSYTWCEYFIKRIGEEQQASGIRLLDVLDLHFYPGETDPADIVQVHRVWFDTTYDYPGANGVKRSGPGSWDNSITREYIFERCRIWLEKYLGPEHGVSFGVSEMGIQGDNPNVTAVW
;
A
#
# COMPACT_ATOMS: atom_id res chain seq x y z
N ASN A 1 -12.90 25.42 -2.77
CA ASN A 1 -12.15 24.51 -3.67
C ASN A 1 -12.02 25.16 -5.02
N PHE A 2 -10.94 24.84 -5.75
CA PHE A 2 -10.70 25.32 -7.11
C PHE A 2 -11.82 24.85 -8.06
N ASP A 3 -12.40 25.77 -8.81
CA ASP A 3 -13.47 25.48 -9.78
C ASP A 3 -12.86 24.98 -11.10
N ASP A 4 -12.40 23.74 -11.10
CA ASP A 4 -11.77 23.10 -12.26
C ASP A 4 -12.69 23.07 -13.49
N TRP A 5 -13.99 22.85 -13.27
CA TRP A 5 -14.99 22.93 -14.34
C TRP A 5 -15.08 24.35 -14.93
N GLY A 6 -15.20 25.37 -14.07
CA GLY A 6 -15.20 26.77 -14.52
C GLY A 6 -13.90 27.22 -15.19
N TYR A 7 -12.78 26.60 -14.81
CA TYR A 7 -11.46 26.90 -15.36
C TYR A 7 -11.24 26.30 -16.76
N ASN A 8 -11.48 25.00 -16.96
CA ASN A 8 -11.21 24.35 -18.25
C ASN A 8 -12.20 23.24 -18.66
N ASN A 9 -13.36 23.13 -18.00
CA ASN A 9 -14.35 22.05 -18.18
C ASN A 9 -13.77 20.64 -17.88
N SER A 10 -12.91 20.54 -16.87
CA SER A 10 -12.27 19.30 -16.43
C SER A 10 -11.54 18.53 -17.52
N GLN A 11 -10.97 19.26 -18.48
CA GLN A 11 -10.06 18.69 -19.46
C GLN A 11 -8.72 18.41 -18.81
N TRP A 12 -8.04 17.34 -19.22
CA TRP A 12 -6.68 17.07 -18.73
C TRP A 12 -5.74 18.23 -19.09
N TRP A 13 -4.89 18.60 -18.14
CA TRP A 13 -3.90 19.66 -18.29
C TRP A 13 -2.76 19.46 -17.27
N GLU A 14 -1.67 20.20 -17.42
CA GLU A 14 -0.44 19.95 -16.64
C GLU A 14 -0.50 20.37 -15.17
N GLY A 15 -1.52 21.15 -14.78
CA GLY A 15 -1.71 21.66 -13.41
C GLY A 15 -2.67 20.84 -12.56
N VAL A 16 -3.08 19.64 -12.98
CA VAL A 16 -3.87 18.69 -12.17
C VAL A 16 -3.19 18.30 -10.85
N ARG A 17 -1.89 18.56 -10.73
CA ARG A 17 -1.04 18.32 -9.56
C ARG A 17 -0.85 19.56 -8.67
N ASN A 18 -1.53 20.67 -8.96
CA ASN A 18 -1.38 21.89 -8.19
C ASN A 18 -2.25 21.84 -6.93
N ASN A 19 -1.69 22.24 -5.79
CA ASN A 19 -2.39 22.27 -4.50
C ASN A 19 -3.32 23.47 -4.38
N TRP A 20 -4.42 23.49 -5.13
CA TRP A 20 -5.34 24.64 -5.20
C TRP A 20 -6.63 24.49 -4.38
N ALA A 21 -6.84 23.34 -3.75
CA ALA A 21 -7.90 23.19 -2.76
C ALA A 21 -7.70 24.18 -1.60
N GLY A 22 -8.78 24.70 -1.01
CA GLY A 22 -8.66 25.77 -0.01
C GLY A 22 -8.40 27.18 -0.56
N GLY A 23 -8.76 27.45 -1.82
CA GLY A 23 -8.80 28.81 -2.38
C GLY A 23 -7.57 29.24 -3.18
N GLY A 24 -6.74 28.27 -3.59
CA GLY A 24 -5.63 28.50 -4.52
C GLY A 24 -6.08 28.59 -5.98
N GLY A 25 -5.11 28.77 -6.87
CA GLY A 25 -5.35 28.96 -8.30
C GLY A 25 -4.15 29.54 -9.07
N PRO A 26 -4.25 29.71 -10.40
CA PRO A 26 -3.15 30.13 -11.27
C PRO A 26 -2.43 31.40 -10.83
N ASP A 27 -3.17 32.37 -10.26
CA ASP A 27 -2.65 33.66 -9.80
C ASP A 27 -2.67 33.80 -8.27
N GLN A 28 -3.23 32.81 -7.57
CA GLN A 28 -3.42 32.80 -6.12
C GLN A 28 -2.34 31.96 -5.42
N GLY A 29 -1.66 31.08 -6.15
CA GLY A 29 -0.71 30.12 -5.61
C GLY A 29 -1.43 28.92 -4.98
N ASP A 30 -0.74 28.24 -4.06
CA ASP A 30 -1.31 27.12 -3.31
C ASP A 30 -2.47 27.60 -2.43
N GLY A 31 -3.49 26.77 -2.33
CA GLY A 31 -4.61 27.00 -1.44
C GLY A 31 -4.30 26.57 -0.01
N ASN A 32 -5.23 26.86 0.89
CA ASN A 32 -5.05 26.61 2.32
C ASN A 32 -5.62 25.24 2.73
N PRO A 33 -4.77 24.24 3.06
CA PRO A 33 -5.22 22.93 3.53
C PRO A 33 -6.08 22.99 4.80
N ASP A 34 -5.86 23.97 5.68
CA ASP A 34 -6.62 24.12 6.94
C ASP A 34 -8.13 24.40 6.71
N LEU A 35 -8.52 24.72 5.48
CA LEU A 35 -9.93 24.96 5.13
C LEU A 35 -10.69 23.68 4.74
N TYR A 36 -10.00 22.57 4.48
CA TYR A 36 -10.64 21.33 4.05
C TYR A 36 -10.07 20.05 4.68
N LEU A 37 -8.91 20.14 5.34
CA LEU A 37 -8.37 19.07 6.16
C LEU A 37 -8.82 19.24 7.61
N LEU A 38 -9.06 18.12 8.27
CA LEU A 38 -9.11 18.02 9.71
C LEU A 38 -8.28 16.83 10.16
N ASP A 39 -7.80 16.88 11.40
CA ASP A 39 -7.18 15.72 12.02
C ASP A 39 -8.19 14.56 12.03
N TRP A 40 -7.79 13.44 11.43
CA TRP A 40 -8.62 12.24 11.33
C TRP A 40 -7.95 11.08 12.11
N PRO A 41 -8.12 11.04 13.44
CA PRO A 41 -7.50 10.01 14.26
C PRO A 41 -8.14 8.64 13.99
N ALA A 42 -7.47 7.59 14.47
CA ALA A 42 -7.93 6.22 14.27
C ALA A 42 -9.37 5.94 14.77
N ASP A 43 -9.84 6.65 15.81
CA ASP A 43 -11.26 6.58 16.24
C ASP A 43 -12.22 7.07 15.15
N SER A 44 -11.89 8.21 14.52
CA SER A 44 -12.68 8.76 13.42
C SER A 44 -12.62 7.87 12.19
N THR A 45 -11.47 7.26 11.90
CA THR A 45 -11.31 6.29 10.80
C THR A 45 -12.28 5.12 10.94
N VAL A 46 -12.41 4.54 12.13
CA VAL A 46 -13.24 3.35 12.34
C VAL A 46 -14.69 3.64 12.73
N ALA A 47 -15.05 4.89 13.02
CA ALA A 47 -16.39 5.30 13.43
C ALA A 47 -17.48 4.91 12.39
N ILE A 48 -17.10 4.72 11.13
CA ILE A 48 -18.00 4.24 10.09
C ILE A 48 -18.53 2.82 10.37
N LEU A 49 -17.77 1.98 11.09
CA LEU A 49 -18.19 0.64 11.50
C LEU A 49 -19.38 0.70 12.45
N ASP A 50 -19.37 1.63 13.41
CA ASP A 50 -20.51 1.82 14.32
C ASP A 50 -21.74 2.32 13.55
N HIS A 51 -21.54 3.23 12.59
CA HIS A 51 -22.63 3.70 11.74
C HIS A 51 -23.26 2.57 10.91
N TRP A 52 -22.46 1.64 10.39
CA TRP A 52 -22.96 0.53 9.58
C TRP A 52 -23.52 -0.63 10.41
N PHE A 53 -22.86 -0.98 11.50
CA PHE A 53 -23.04 -2.26 12.19
C PHE A 53 -23.37 -2.15 13.69
N GLY A 54 -23.26 -0.96 14.29
CA GLY A 54 -23.58 -0.76 15.70
C GLY A 54 -25.07 -0.88 16.00
N ASP A 55 -25.42 -0.96 17.28
CA ASP A 55 -26.81 -1.18 17.75
C ASP A 55 -27.81 -0.12 17.22
N ASP A 56 -27.36 1.13 17.10
CA ASP A 56 -28.13 2.25 16.54
C ASP A 56 -27.76 2.58 15.08
N GLY A 57 -26.96 1.71 14.44
CA GLY A 57 -26.47 1.86 13.08
C GLY A 57 -27.51 1.45 12.02
N LEU A 58 -27.06 1.38 10.77
CA LEU A 58 -27.90 1.01 9.62
C LEU A 58 -28.31 -0.47 9.63
N GLY A 59 -27.69 -1.31 10.45
CA GLY A 59 -27.96 -2.75 10.52
C GLY A 59 -27.56 -3.49 9.23
N LEU A 60 -26.50 -3.04 8.57
CA LEU A 60 -26.01 -3.68 7.35
C LEU A 60 -25.48 -5.08 7.65
N ASP A 61 -25.67 -6.00 6.71
CA ASP A 61 -25.16 -7.37 6.84
C ASP A 61 -23.63 -7.36 6.78
N GLN A 62 -23.00 -7.57 7.93
CA GLN A 62 -21.54 -7.63 8.09
C GLN A 62 -20.88 -8.65 7.14
N SER A 63 -21.57 -9.71 6.74
CA SER A 63 -21.01 -10.72 5.83
C SER A 63 -20.75 -10.18 4.42
N MET A 64 -21.32 -9.01 4.07
CA MET A 64 -21.09 -8.30 2.82
C MET A 64 -19.87 -7.36 2.87
N PHE A 65 -19.29 -7.12 4.05
CA PHE A 65 -18.19 -6.15 4.27
C PHE A 65 -17.00 -6.84 4.94
N GLN A 66 -16.38 -7.77 4.22
CA GLN A 66 -15.39 -8.66 4.82
C GLN A 66 -13.98 -8.06 4.88
N TYR A 67 -13.62 -7.17 3.96
CA TYR A 67 -12.26 -6.67 3.80
C TYR A 67 -12.20 -5.16 4.00
N TRP A 68 -11.17 -4.71 4.71
CA TRP A 68 -10.84 -3.31 4.91
C TRP A 68 -9.40 -3.06 4.46
N ASN A 69 -9.23 -2.27 3.41
CA ASN A 69 -7.93 -1.76 2.99
C ASN A 69 -7.43 -0.68 3.96
N MET A 70 -6.25 -0.91 4.51
CA MET A 70 -5.63 -0.05 5.51
C MET A 70 -4.94 1.12 4.85
N ASP A 71 -5.76 2.00 4.26
CA ASP A 71 -5.36 3.10 3.36
C ASP A 71 -4.87 2.60 1.99
N ASN A 72 -4.08 3.41 1.27
CA ASN A 72 -3.59 3.14 -0.08
C ASN A 72 -2.20 3.72 -0.29
N GLU A 73 -1.25 2.92 -0.79
CA GLU A 73 0.07 3.38 -1.24
C GLU A 73 0.81 4.28 -0.23
N PRO A 74 0.92 3.85 1.05
CA PRO A 74 1.45 4.70 2.11
C PRO A 74 2.92 5.08 1.91
N ASP A 75 3.66 4.28 1.14
CA ASP A 75 5.06 4.52 0.78
C ASP A 75 5.29 5.70 -0.19
N ILE A 76 4.23 6.29 -0.75
CA ILE A 76 4.29 7.49 -1.61
C ILE A 76 3.31 8.60 -1.20
N TRP A 77 2.75 8.57 0.02
CA TRP A 77 1.79 9.58 0.47
C TRP A 77 2.27 11.02 0.28
N SER A 78 3.56 11.32 0.48
CA SER A 78 4.04 12.69 0.26
C SER A 78 4.22 13.10 -1.20
N GLY A 79 4.06 12.17 -2.14
CA GLY A 79 3.97 12.46 -3.56
C GLY A 79 2.53 12.62 -4.02
N THR A 80 1.63 11.75 -3.55
CA THR A 80 0.23 11.71 -4.00
C THR A 80 -0.70 12.63 -3.19
N HIS A 81 -0.40 12.80 -1.90
CA HIS A 81 -1.19 13.54 -0.91
C HIS A 81 -0.29 14.50 -0.12
N ASP A 82 0.47 15.33 -0.82
CA ASP A 82 1.44 16.26 -0.23
C ASP A 82 0.79 17.41 0.56
N ASP A 83 -0.52 17.61 0.40
CA ASP A 83 -1.35 18.48 1.23
C ASP A 83 -1.61 17.90 2.62
N VAL A 84 -1.77 16.58 2.74
CA VAL A 84 -1.93 15.82 4.00
C VAL A 84 -0.56 15.47 4.61
N PHE A 85 0.31 14.87 3.82
CA PHE A 85 1.65 14.43 4.21
C PHE A 85 2.72 15.19 3.44
N ARG A 86 3.00 16.45 3.82
CA ARG A 86 4.04 17.28 3.18
C ARG A 86 5.44 16.63 3.12
N THR A 87 5.71 15.71 4.05
CA THR A 87 6.92 14.91 4.09
C THR A 87 6.55 13.47 4.34
N GLN A 88 7.19 12.54 3.63
CA GLN A 88 6.96 11.11 3.82
C GLN A 88 7.19 10.75 5.30
N PRO A 89 6.18 10.19 6.01
CA PRO A 89 6.41 9.74 7.38
C PRO A 89 7.49 8.66 7.40
N SER A 90 8.17 8.50 8.53
CA SER A 90 9.06 7.33 8.68
C SER A 90 8.23 6.04 8.64
N ALA A 91 8.85 4.93 8.22
CA ALA A 91 8.20 3.63 8.21
C ALA A 91 7.59 3.28 9.59
N GLU A 92 8.28 3.59 10.69
CA GLU A 92 7.75 3.35 12.04
C GLU A 92 6.57 4.28 12.40
N ALA A 93 6.61 5.54 11.98
CA ALA A 93 5.48 6.45 12.19
C ALA A 93 4.23 5.93 11.46
N PHE A 94 4.38 5.45 10.22
CA PHE A 94 3.30 4.77 9.50
C PHE A 94 2.83 3.51 10.24
N MET A 95 3.73 2.65 10.73
CA MET A 95 3.33 1.46 11.49
C MET A 95 2.47 1.82 12.71
N HIS A 96 2.79 2.89 13.44
CA HIS A 96 1.96 3.34 14.55
C HIS A 96 0.56 3.80 14.13
N ILE A 97 0.43 4.50 12.99
CA ILE A 97 -0.86 4.88 12.41
C ILE A 97 -1.65 3.62 12.05
N TYR A 98 -1.03 2.69 11.31
CA TYR A 98 -1.62 1.41 10.92
C TYR A 98 -2.13 0.62 12.15
N PHE A 99 -1.30 0.47 13.19
CA PHE A 99 -1.69 -0.25 14.41
C PHE A 99 -2.84 0.42 15.15
N GLY A 100 -2.86 1.75 15.19
CA GLY A 100 -3.94 2.52 15.80
C GLY A 100 -5.29 2.21 15.17
N VAL A 101 -5.35 2.22 13.83
CA VAL A 101 -6.57 1.89 13.07
C VAL A 101 -6.90 0.41 13.22
N ALA A 102 -5.94 -0.49 13.01
CA ALA A 102 -6.15 -1.93 13.02
C ALA A 102 -6.75 -2.42 14.34
N LYS A 103 -6.20 -1.98 15.47
CA LYS A 103 -6.67 -2.38 16.81
C LYS A 103 -8.09 -1.88 17.09
N LYS A 104 -8.41 -0.65 16.68
CA LYS A 104 -9.76 -0.10 16.87
C LYS A 104 -10.78 -0.76 15.95
N ALA A 105 -10.39 -1.03 14.70
CA ALA A 105 -11.23 -1.78 13.76
C ALA A 105 -11.56 -3.17 14.31
N ARG A 106 -10.56 -3.90 14.83
CA ARG A 106 -10.74 -5.20 15.49
C ARG A 106 -11.58 -5.14 16.76
N ALA A 107 -11.52 -4.03 17.50
CA ALA A 107 -12.34 -3.87 18.71
C ALA A 107 -13.82 -3.70 18.37
N LEU A 108 -14.15 -2.97 17.30
CA LEU A 108 -15.53 -2.73 16.86
C LEU A 108 -16.08 -3.91 16.04
N PHE A 109 -15.27 -4.48 15.16
CA PHE A 109 -15.66 -5.56 14.27
C PHE A 109 -14.58 -6.65 14.22
N PRO A 110 -14.58 -7.61 15.18
CA PRO A 110 -13.51 -8.60 15.31
C PRO A 110 -13.28 -9.49 14.08
N GLU A 111 -14.32 -9.73 13.28
CA GLU A 111 -14.26 -10.60 12.09
C GLU A 111 -13.75 -9.89 10.82
N ILE A 112 -13.54 -8.58 10.86
CA ILE A 112 -13.07 -7.82 9.70
C ILE A 112 -11.68 -8.29 9.25
N ARG A 113 -11.47 -8.41 7.94
CA ARG A 113 -10.16 -8.78 7.37
C ARG A 113 -9.41 -7.51 6.98
N LEU A 114 -8.28 -7.29 7.63
CA LEU A 114 -7.39 -6.16 7.39
C LEU A 114 -6.43 -6.49 6.24
N VAL A 115 -6.39 -5.58 5.26
CA VAL A 115 -5.62 -5.69 4.03
C VAL A 115 -4.56 -4.59 4.01
N GLY A 116 -3.28 -4.95 3.85
CA GLY A 116 -2.18 -3.98 3.86
C GLY A 116 -0.81 -4.58 3.52
N PRO A 117 0.23 -3.77 3.29
CA PRO A 117 0.24 -2.31 3.40
C PRO A 117 -0.30 -1.59 2.16
N VAL A 118 -0.71 -2.32 1.11
CA VAL A 118 -1.15 -1.74 -0.17
C VAL A 118 0.02 -1.00 -0.85
N ALA A 119 1.17 -1.67 -0.99
CA ALA A 119 2.40 -1.04 -1.45
C ALA A 119 2.41 -0.76 -2.97
N THR A 120 2.79 0.45 -3.38
CA THR A 120 2.58 1.05 -4.72
C THR A 120 3.06 0.24 -5.91
N ASN A 121 4.29 -0.25 -5.90
CA ASN A 121 4.84 -0.97 -7.05
C ASN A 121 6.13 -1.71 -6.66
N GLU A 122 6.72 -2.44 -7.63
CA GLU A 122 7.93 -3.25 -7.43
C GLU A 122 9.03 -2.51 -6.67
N TRP A 123 9.28 -1.23 -6.97
CA TRP A 123 10.28 -0.46 -6.25
C TRP A 123 9.95 -0.34 -4.76
N GLN A 124 8.72 0.00 -4.41
CA GLN A 124 8.29 0.23 -3.05
C GLN A 124 8.09 -1.06 -2.24
N TRP A 125 7.92 -2.23 -2.86
CA TRP A 125 7.97 -3.50 -2.12
C TRP A 125 9.30 -3.67 -1.36
N TYR A 126 10.36 -3.03 -1.86
CA TYR A 126 11.70 -3.10 -1.27
C TYR A 126 12.14 -1.81 -0.58
N ASN A 127 11.49 -0.67 -0.86
CA ASN A 127 11.94 0.65 -0.43
C ASN A 127 10.81 1.44 0.25
N TRP A 128 11.19 2.22 1.25
CA TRP A 128 10.35 3.24 1.85
C TRP A 128 11.10 4.57 1.75
N ASP A 129 10.53 5.58 1.10
CA ASP A 129 11.21 6.86 0.86
C ASP A 129 12.58 6.65 0.17
N ASP A 130 12.56 5.89 -0.93
CA ASP A 130 13.69 5.54 -1.82
C ASP A 130 14.88 4.81 -1.16
N LYS A 131 14.68 4.23 0.03
CA LYS A 131 15.73 3.51 0.77
C LYS A 131 15.21 2.27 1.50
N LYS A 132 16.16 1.41 1.88
CA LYS A 132 15.93 0.37 2.89
C LYS A 132 15.74 0.99 4.27
N ILE A 133 15.12 0.24 5.17
CA ILE A 133 14.82 0.68 6.52
C ILE A 133 15.84 0.10 7.47
N ASP A 134 16.59 0.96 8.16
CA ASP A 134 17.53 0.54 9.18
C ASP A 134 16.85 0.52 10.56
N ALA A 135 16.80 -0.66 11.17
CA ALA A 135 16.21 -0.90 12.48
C ALA A 135 16.94 -2.03 13.21
N ASP A 136 17.08 -1.93 14.53
CA ASP A 136 17.71 -2.96 15.37
C ASP A 136 19.11 -3.41 14.90
N GLY A 137 19.88 -2.47 14.31
CA GLY A 137 21.20 -2.73 13.75
C GLY A 137 21.22 -3.56 12.47
N LYS A 138 20.06 -3.72 11.80
CA LYS A 138 19.89 -4.43 10.53
C LYS A 138 19.19 -3.53 9.50
N SER A 139 19.29 -3.92 8.24
CA SER A 139 18.66 -3.20 7.12
C SER A 139 17.61 -4.08 6.44
N TYR A 140 16.39 -3.59 6.34
CA TYR A 140 15.20 -4.31 5.89
C TYR A 140 14.66 -3.72 4.59
N THR A 141 14.11 -4.58 3.73
CA THR A 141 13.21 -4.17 2.67
C THR A 141 11.87 -3.73 3.26
N TRP A 142 11.09 -2.91 2.56
CA TRP A 142 9.80 -2.43 3.08
C TRP A 142 8.88 -3.57 3.49
N CYS A 143 8.62 -4.55 2.60
CA CYS A 143 7.75 -5.68 2.92
C CYS A 143 8.27 -6.51 4.12
N GLU A 144 9.58 -6.76 4.24
CA GLU A 144 10.12 -7.50 5.40
C GLU A 144 9.93 -6.67 6.69
N TYR A 145 10.18 -5.37 6.64
CA TYR A 145 10.00 -4.48 7.79
C TYR A 145 8.54 -4.44 8.25
N PHE A 146 7.60 -4.25 7.32
CA PHE A 146 6.18 -4.26 7.60
C PHE A 146 5.76 -5.56 8.30
N ILE A 147 6.11 -6.72 7.73
CA ILE A 147 5.78 -8.03 8.30
C ILE A 147 6.42 -8.23 9.69
N LYS A 148 7.69 -7.83 9.87
CA LYS A 148 8.38 -7.86 11.17
C LYS A 148 7.59 -7.07 12.22
N ARG A 149 7.25 -5.82 11.91
CA ARG A 149 6.54 -4.93 12.83
C ARG A 149 5.13 -5.42 13.14
N ILE A 150 4.43 -6.01 12.16
CA ILE A 150 3.17 -6.73 12.40
C ILE A 150 3.37 -7.87 13.40
N GLY A 151 4.35 -8.75 13.18
CA GLY A 151 4.62 -9.86 14.10
C GLY A 151 4.91 -9.42 15.53
N GLU A 152 5.75 -8.40 15.68
CA GLU A 152 6.10 -7.81 16.99
C GLU A 152 4.90 -7.19 17.70
N GLU A 153 4.10 -6.40 16.99
CA GLU A 153 2.94 -5.74 17.60
C GLU A 153 1.81 -6.74 17.90
N GLN A 154 1.57 -7.73 17.03
CA GLN A 154 0.61 -8.80 17.30
C GLN A 154 1.00 -9.61 18.54
N GLN A 155 2.30 -9.91 18.70
CA GLN A 155 2.80 -10.59 19.90
C GLN A 155 2.61 -9.74 21.15
N ALA A 156 2.88 -8.42 21.06
CA ALA A 156 2.75 -7.51 22.19
C ALA A 156 1.29 -7.28 22.61
N SER A 157 0.37 -7.15 21.65
CA SER A 157 -1.02 -6.80 21.94
C SER A 157 -1.97 -7.99 22.01
N GLY A 158 -1.59 -9.16 21.48
CA GLY A 158 -2.47 -10.33 21.35
C GLY A 158 -3.61 -10.13 20.34
N ILE A 159 -3.52 -9.12 19.47
CA ILE A 159 -4.54 -8.79 18.47
C ILE A 159 -3.96 -9.13 17.11
N ARG A 160 -4.76 -9.74 16.23
CA ARG A 160 -4.40 -9.96 14.82
C ARG A 160 -4.52 -8.64 14.04
N LEU A 161 -3.44 -8.25 13.37
CA LEU A 161 -3.29 -6.93 12.72
C LEU A 161 -3.21 -7.01 11.19
N LEU A 162 -3.16 -8.22 10.61
CA LEU A 162 -3.10 -8.44 9.16
C LEU A 162 -3.77 -9.75 8.78
N ASP A 163 -4.57 -9.73 7.72
CA ASP A 163 -5.20 -10.92 7.13
C ASP A 163 -4.81 -11.14 5.67
N VAL A 164 -4.54 -10.05 4.95
CA VAL A 164 -4.10 -10.07 3.55
C VAL A 164 -2.90 -9.14 3.42
N LEU A 165 -1.76 -9.70 3.02
CA LEU A 165 -0.64 -8.91 2.55
C LEU A 165 -0.90 -8.49 1.11
N ASP A 166 -1.04 -7.20 0.88
CA ASP A 166 -1.52 -6.64 -0.38
C ASP A 166 -0.50 -5.70 -1.02
N LEU A 167 -0.36 -5.83 -2.33
CA LEU A 167 0.58 -5.09 -3.17
C LEU A 167 -0.12 -4.58 -4.42
N HIS A 168 0.37 -3.48 -4.96
CA HIS A 168 0.05 -3.01 -6.30
C HIS A 168 1.17 -3.38 -7.27
N PHE A 169 0.85 -3.48 -8.56
CA PHE A 169 1.86 -3.78 -9.57
C PHE A 169 1.53 -3.22 -10.94
N TYR A 170 2.42 -2.37 -11.47
CA TYR A 170 2.28 -1.81 -12.81
C TYR A 170 3.54 -2.10 -13.63
N PRO A 171 3.68 -3.33 -14.16
CA PRO A 171 4.78 -3.74 -15.02
C PRO A 171 4.92 -2.83 -16.26
N GLY A 172 6.17 -2.55 -16.63
CA GLY A 172 6.51 -1.66 -17.76
C GLY A 172 6.70 -2.39 -19.09
N GLU A 173 6.57 -3.71 -19.10
CA GLU A 173 6.77 -4.56 -20.27
C GLU A 173 5.74 -4.27 -21.36
N THR A 174 6.23 -3.99 -22.58
CA THR A 174 5.39 -3.74 -23.76
C THR A 174 5.42 -4.89 -24.79
N ASP A 175 6.39 -5.80 -24.70
CA ASP A 175 6.44 -6.97 -25.58
C ASP A 175 5.44 -8.03 -25.10
N PRO A 176 4.48 -8.48 -25.94
CA PRO A 176 3.58 -9.57 -25.61
C PRO A 176 4.25 -10.81 -25.01
N ALA A 177 5.45 -11.17 -25.48
CA ALA A 177 6.18 -12.34 -25.00
C ALA A 177 6.64 -12.19 -23.54
N ASP A 178 6.96 -10.96 -23.11
CA ASP A 178 7.33 -10.65 -21.74
C ASP A 178 6.10 -10.48 -20.85
N ILE A 179 5.06 -9.80 -21.34
CA ILE A 179 3.81 -9.55 -20.60
C ILE A 179 3.19 -10.86 -20.10
N VAL A 180 3.07 -11.88 -20.96
CA VAL A 180 2.46 -13.17 -20.57
C VAL A 180 3.31 -13.95 -19.56
N GLN A 181 4.53 -13.50 -19.25
CA GLN A 181 5.39 -14.09 -18.22
C GLN A 181 5.31 -13.35 -16.88
N VAL A 182 4.68 -12.18 -16.82
CA VAL A 182 4.70 -11.33 -15.62
C VAL A 182 4.07 -12.02 -14.40
N HIS A 183 3.08 -12.90 -14.58
CA HIS A 183 2.51 -13.69 -13.47
C HIS A 183 3.55 -14.49 -12.65
N ARG A 184 4.75 -14.73 -13.21
CA ARG A 184 5.83 -15.47 -12.55
C ARG A 184 6.52 -14.66 -11.44
N VAL A 185 6.33 -13.33 -11.37
CA VAL A 185 6.96 -12.50 -10.32
C VAL A 185 6.51 -12.86 -8.90
N TRP A 186 5.37 -13.54 -8.75
CA TRP A 186 4.76 -13.80 -7.45
C TRP A 186 5.45 -14.90 -6.65
N PHE A 187 5.62 -16.08 -7.25
CA PHE A 187 6.11 -17.28 -6.56
C PHE A 187 7.23 -18.03 -7.30
N ASP A 188 7.49 -17.73 -8.58
CA ASP A 188 8.48 -18.48 -9.35
C ASP A 188 9.91 -18.06 -8.96
N THR A 189 10.55 -18.89 -8.14
CA THR A 189 11.94 -18.69 -7.68
C THR A 189 13.00 -18.85 -8.76
N THR A 190 12.60 -19.23 -9.98
CA THR A 190 13.48 -19.45 -11.13
C THR A 190 13.35 -18.39 -12.23
N TYR A 191 12.37 -17.49 -12.13
CA TYR A 191 12.14 -16.47 -13.15
C TYR A 191 13.05 -15.26 -12.96
N ASP A 192 13.92 -15.03 -13.95
CA ASP A 192 14.68 -13.78 -14.08
C ASP A 192 13.78 -12.72 -14.73
N TYR A 193 13.25 -11.81 -13.91
CA TYR A 193 12.32 -10.77 -14.33
C TYR A 193 13.08 -9.61 -15.01
N PRO A 194 12.81 -9.31 -16.30
CA PRO A 194 13.50 -8.24 -17.01
C PRO A 194 13.28 -6.85 -16.38
N GLY A 195 12.10 -6.60 -15.82
CA GLY A 195 11.74 -5.36 -15.13
C GLY A 195 12.25 -5.24 -13.69
N ALA A 196 13.06 -6.19 -13.21
CA ALA A 196 13.58 -6.19 -11.83
C ALA A 196 14.35 -4.90 -11.50
N ASN A 197 13.96 -4.23 -10.42
CA ASN A 197 14.55 -2.96 -10.04
C ASN A 197 14.75 -2.84 -8.51
N GLY A 198 13.68 -2.65 -7.74
CA GLY A 198 13.69 -2.66 -6.29
C GLY A 198 14.30 -3.94 -5.69
N VAL A 199 14.06 -5.11 -6.29
CA VAL A 199 14.55 -6.41 -5.78
C VAL A 199 16.08 -6.48 -5.69
N LYS A 200 16.79 -5.65 -6.45
CA LYS A 200 18.26 -5.51 -6.40
C LYS A 200 18.76 -5.02 -5.05
N ARG A 201 17.87 -4.52 -4.17
CA ARG A 201 18.17 -4.14 -2.79
C ARG A 201 17.88 -5.24 -1.76
N SER A 202 17.33 -6.37 -2.18
CA SER A 202 16.99 -7.48 -1.28
C SER A 202 18.22 -8.24 -0.75
N GLY A 203 19.39 -8.04 -1.35
CA GLY A 203 20.66 -8.59 -0.87
C GLY A 203 21.20 -7.90 0.40
N PRO A 204 22.34 -8.39 0.94
CA PRO A 204 22.98 -7.81 2.12
C PRO A 204 23.64 -6.44 1.84
N GLY A 205 23.94 -6.14 0.58
CA GLY A 205 24.44 -4.83 0.15
C GLY A 205 23.32 -3.80 -0.06
N SER A 206 23.70 -2.60 -0.49
CA SER A 206 22.76 -1.54 -0.87
C SER A 206 22.13 -1.73 -2.25
N TRP A 207 22.80 -2.46 -3.15
CA TRP A 207 22.39 -2.74 -4.52
C TRP A 207 23.17 -3.92 -5.12
N ASP A 208 22.50 -4.83 -5.82
CA ASP A 208 23.11 -5.95 -6.54
C ASP A 208 22.36 -6.26 -7.85
N ASN A 209 22.99 -5.96 -8.98
CA ASN A 209 22.41 -6.19 -10.32
C ASN A 209 22.25 -7.67 -10.68
N SER A 210 22.87 -8.60 -9.95
CA SER A 210 22.70 -10.03 -10.18
C SER A 210 21.38 -10.57 -9.60
N ILE A 211 20.70 -9.78 -8.77
CA ILE A 211 19.41 -10.16 -8.20
C ILE A 211 18.30 -9.65 -9.12
N THR A 212 17.71 -10.56 -9.88
CA THR A 212 16.67 -10.29 -10.88
C THR A 212 15.39 -11.10 -10.66
N ARG A 213 15.36 -11.92 -9.60
CA ARG A 213 14.25 -12.84 -9.33
C ARG A 213 13.38 -12.28 -8.22
N GLU A 214 12.13 -11.96 -8.57
CA GLU A 214 11.16 -11.38 -7.64
C GLU A 214 10.70 -12.39 -6.60
N TYR A 215 9.86 -13.35 -7.02
CA TYR A 215 9.16 -14.29 -6.16
C TYR A 215 8.63 -13.62 -4.88
N ILE A 216 8.08 -12.41 -5.02
CA ILE A 216 7.81 -11.49 -3.90
C ILE A 216 6.85 -12.09 -2.88
N PHE A 217 5.81 -12.83 -3.29
CA PHE A 217 4.93 -13.51 -2.35
C PHE A 217 5.59 -14.71 -1.68
N GLU A 218 6.51 -15.41 -2.34
CA GLU A 218 7.32 -16.42 -1.66
C GLU A 218 8.28 -15.79 -0.63
N ARG A 219 8.88 -14.62 -0.93
CA ARG A 219 9.67 -13.86 0.06
C ARG A 219 8.82 -13.45 1.25
N CYS A 220 7.65 -12.88 1.00
CA CYS A 220 6.71 -12.49 2.04
C CYS A 220 6.24 -13.69 2.85
N ARG A 221 5.98 -14.86 2.23
CA ARG A 221 5.63 -16.10 2.94
C ARG A 221 6.73 -16.52 3.91
N ILE A 222 8.00 -16.50 3.47
CA ILE A 222 9.15 -16.82 4.33
C ILE A 222 9.28 -15.82 5.49
N TRP A 223 9.06 -14.53 5.24
CA TRP A 223 9.08 -13.51 6.29
C TRP A 223 7.91 -13.66 7.26
N LEU A 224 6.70 -13.95 6.77
CA LEU A 224 5.52 -14.22 7.59
C LEU A 224 5.76 -15.43 8.50
N GLU A 225 6.29 -16.53 7.95
CA GLU A 225 6.65 -17.71 8.75
C GLU A 225 7.71 -17.38 9.82
N LYS A 226 8.71 -16.58 9.46
CA LYS A 226 9.77 -16.14 10.38
C LYS A 226 9.25 -15.26 11.53
N TYR A 227 8.33 -14.35 11.27
CA TYR A 227 7.91 -13.32 12.24
C TYR A 227 6.57 -13.62 12.94
N LEU A 228 5.68 -14.39 12.30
CA LEU A 228 4.36 -14.75 12.82
C LEU A 228 4.20 -16.27 13.06
N GLY A 229 5.13 -17.09 12.57
CA GLY A 229 5.08 -18.55 12.68
C GLY A 229 4.39 -19.25 11.50
N PRO A 230 4.49 -20.58 11.39
CA PRO A 230 4.01 -21.36 10.24
C PRO A 230 2.49 -21.29 10.03
N GLU A 231 1.71 -21.04 11.08
CA GLU A 231 0.24 -20.94 11.04
C GLU A 231 -0.22 -19.46 11.04
N HIS A 232 0.56 -18.57 10.42
CA HIS A 232 0.28 -17.13 10.43
C HIS A 232 -1.08 -16.76 9.81
N GLY A 233 -1.63 -17.58 8.91
CA GLY A 233 -2.96 -17.43 8.32
C GLY A 233 -3.15 -16.17 7.44
N VAL A 234 -2.07 -15.48 7.09
CA VAL A 234 -2.09 -14.29 6.22
C VAL A 234 -2.09 -14.75 4.76
N SER A 235 -3.03 -14.24 3.97
CA SER A 235 -3.15 -14.49 2.54
C SER A 235 -2.48 -13.38 1.72
N PHE A 236 -2.44 -13.50 0.39
CA PHE A 236 -1.83 -12.52 -0.50
C PHE A 236 -2.88 -11.89 -1.42
N GLY A 237 -2.75 -10.59 -1.67
CA GLY A 237 -3.61 -9.80 -2.53
C GLY A 237 -2.80 -8.97 -3.53
N VAL A 238 -3.38 -8.77 -4.71
CA VAL A 238 -2.98 -7.73 -5.65
C VAL A 238 -4.23 -6.91 -5.94
N SER A 239 -4.41 -5.81 -5.22
CA SER A 239 -5.64 -5.01 -5.29
C SER A 239 -5.66 -4.06 -6.49
N GLU A 240 -4.49 -3.65 -6.99
CA GLU A 240 -4.33 -2.91 -8.24
C GLU A 240 -3.23 -3.48 -9.13
N MET A 241 -3.55 -3.67 -10.41
CA MET A 241 -2.57 -4.06 -11.41
C MET A 241 -2.97 -3.65 -12.83
N GLY A 242 -1.97 -3.31 -13.65
CA GLY A 242 -2.17 -3.03 -15.07
C GLY A 242 -0.91 -3.28 -15.91
N ILE A 243 -1.10 -3.93 -17.06
CA ILE A 243 -0.03 -4.18 -18.04
C ILE A 243 -0.06 -3.16 -19.20
N GLN A 244 1.08 -2.94 -19.84
CA GLN A 244 1.21 -2.07 -21.02
C GLN A 244 0.90 -2.83 -22.32
N GLY A 245 -0.31 -3.40 -22.44
CA GLY A 245 -0.76 -4.15 -23.61
C GLY A 245 -2.13 -3.72 -24.12
N ASP A 246 -2.26 -3.43 -25.42
CA ASP A 246 -3.52 -3.10 -26.10
C ASP A 246 -4.14 -4.31 -26.82
N ASN A 247 -3.39 -5.41 -26.96
CA ASN A 247 -3.86 -6.64 -27.57
C ASN A 247 -4.77 -7.42 -26.61
N PRO A 248 -6.07 -7.59 -26.93
CA PRO A 248 -7.02 -8.23 -26.03
C PRO A 248 -6.65 -9.68 -25.66
N ASN A 249 -5.98 -10.40 -26.57
CA ASN A 249 -5.56 -11.76 -26.29
C ASN A 249 -4.42 -11.79 -25.27
N VAL A 250 -3.50 -10.82 -25.32
CA VAL A 250 -2.40 -10.71 -24.35
C VAL A 250 -2.97 -10.33 -22.99
N THR A 251 -3.85 -9.32 -22.94
CA THR A 251 -4.49 -8.87 -21.71
C THR A 251 -5.35 -9.94 -21.05
N ALA A 252 -5.99 -10.82 -21.83
CA ALA A 252 -6.85 -11.87 -21.28
C ALA A 252 -6.09 -13.10 -20.77
N VAL A 253 -4.88 -13.36 -21.24
CA VAL A 253 -4.10 -14.58 -20.90
C VAL A 253 -2.96 -14.33 -19.93
N TRP A 254 -2.58 -13.07 -19.74
CA TRP A 254 -1.61 -12.68 -18.73
C TRP A 254 -2.11 -13.03 -17.33
#